data_AF-A0A6A5HK16-F1
#
_entry.id   AF-A0A6A5HK16-F1
#
_cell.length_a   1.000
_cell.length_b   1.000
_cell.length_c   1.000
_cell.angle_alpha   90.00
_cell.angle_beta   90.00
_cell.angle_gamma   90.00
#
_symmetry.space_group_name_H-M   'P 1'
#
loop_
_entity.id
_entity.type
_entity.pdbx_description
1 polymer ?
#
loop_
_entity_poly.entity_id
_entity_poly.type
_entity_poly.pdbx_seq_one_letter_code
_entity_poly.pdbx_strand_id
1 'polypeptide(L)'
;MNILMAWFLCQWFEAIIAKLVIIPYQIGLISIGVDPDKTYYDWWAEDREEMIVIREDIGITIIPLYISSYFLWHYMYSILFAILAIGIERVCATYYIQDYEHVHRRHIPVLLILITNCISIPYAYQTTNNRISLVLTCFQCLLNGSIVFFGYFVLWRINLIWRNRISSLKYSHNETYSLARKFQIEENIRSLTLARKLVISAVIFISGVFFLLVFQVFELTHGYDTFFVYALDNSILLPALVMSITLLFCSPAWKERFLVGCPGLRRLRDPRVAHIAQNTKPSAVKETEVYFEQLRNAWT
;
A
#
# COMPACT_ATOMS: atom_id res chain seq x y z
N MET A 1 -1.50 9.75 -9.80
CA MET A 1 -1.84 8.49 -9.12
C MET A 1 -1.51 7.21 -9.90
N ASN A 2 -2.05 6.99 -11.11
CA ASN A 2 -2.04 5.68 -11.78
C ASN A 2 -0.63 5.10 -12.05
N ILE A 3 0.33 5.93 -12.45
CA ILE A 3 1.71 5.48 -12.71
C ILE A 3 2.41 5.04 -11.41
N LEU A 4 2.21 5.80 -10.33
CA LEU A 4 2.81 5.53 -9.02
C LEU A 4 2.32 4.19 -8.45
N MET A 5 1.00 3.97 -8.47
CA MET A 5 0.41 2.71 -7.99
C MET A 5 0.80 1.53 -8.89
N ALA A 6 0.82 1.71 -10.21
CA ALA A 6 1.24 0.65 -11.14
C ALA A 6 2.69 0.22 -10.88
N TRP A 7 3.60 1.17 -10.65
CA TRP A 7 5.00 0.87 -10.33
C TRP A 7 5.13 0.02 -9.05
N PHE A 8 4.47 0.43 -7.96
CA PHE A 8 4.53 -0.32 -6.69
C PHE A 8 3.86 -1.70 -6.79
N LEU A 9 2.84 -1.86 -7.64
CA LEU A 9 2.29 -3.18 -7.97
C LEU A 9 3.26 -4.02 -8.80
N CYS A 10 4.04 -3.41 -9.70
CA CYS A 10 5.07 -4.14 -10.45
C CYS A 10 6.16 -4.70 -9.52
N GLN A 11 6.56 -3.95 -8.49
CA GLN A 11 7.52 -4.42 -7.48
C GLN A 11 7.02 -5.63 -6.68
N TRP A 12 5.70 -5.88 -6.64
CA TRP A 12 5.18 -7.12 -6.05
C TRP A 12 5.65 -8.38 -6.81
N PHE A 13 5.79 -8.32 -8.13
CA PHE A 13 6.32 -9.44 -8.91
C PHE A 13 7.80 -9.71 -8.61
N GLU A 14 8.58 -8.66 -8.32
CA GLU A 14 9.97 -8.78 -7.87
C GLU A 14 10.06 -9.61 -6.58
N ALA A 15 9.17 -9.34 -5.61
CA ALA A 15 9.08 -10.09 -4.36
C ALA A 15 8.71 -11.56 -4.57
N ILE A 16 7.75 -11.84 -5.47
CA ILE A 16 7.34 -13.21 -5.79
C ILE A 16 8.52 -13.99 -6.40
N ILE A 17 9.21 -13.41 -7.38
CA ILE A 17 10.36 -14.05 -8.02
C ILE A 17 11.47 -14.29 -6.99
N ALA A 18 11.78 -13.30 -6.15
CA ALA A 18 12.74 -13.44 -5.07
C ALA A 18 12.36 -14.59 -4.12
N LYS A 19 11.09 -14.66 -3.70
CA LYS A 19 10.63 -15.70 -2.79
C LYS A 19 10.69 -17.11 -3.41
N LEU A 20 10.36 -17.25 -4.70
CA LEU A 20 10.47 -18.52 -5.41
C LEU A 20 11.90 -19.07 -5.41
N VAL A 21 12.91 -18.21 -5.46
CA VAL A 21 14.33 -18.59 -5.38
C VAL A 21 14.74 -18.91 -3.93
N ILE A 22 14.19 -18.23 -2.93
CA ILE A 22 14.50 -18.46 -1.50
C ILE A 22 13.92 -19.78 -0.96
N ILE A 23 12.72 -20.17 -1.43
CA ILE A 23 11.98 -21.36 -0.92
C ILE A 23 12.80 -22.66 -0.93
N PRO A 24 13.51 -23.05 -2.01
CA PRO A 24 14.34 -24.25 -2.02
C PRO A 24 15.38 -24.30 -0.90
N TYR A 25 15.92 -23.15 -0.50
CA TYR A 25 16.88 -23.05 0.59
C TYR A 25 16.17 -23.15 1.96
N GLN A 26 14.99 -22.52 2.11
CA GLN A 26 14.21 -22.58 3.37
C GLN A 26 13.67 -23.99 3.68
N ILE A 27 13.24 -24.73 2.65
CA ILE A 27 12.73 -26.10 2.80
C ILE A 27 13.87 -27.11 3.04
N GLY A 28 15.12 -26.73 2.77
CA GLY A 28 16.28 -27.62 2.86
C GLY A 28 16.47 -28.52 1.63
N LEU A 29 15.81 -28.22 0.49
CA LEU A 29 16.15 -28.87 -0.79
C LEU A 29 17.59 -28.57 -1.20
N ILE A 30 18.06 -27.38 -0.86
CA ILE A 30 19.46 -26.96 -0.99
C ILE A 30 19.98 -26.64 0.41
N SER A 31 20.79 -27.54 0.98
CA SER A 31 21.43 -27.32 2.28
C SER A 31 22.58 -26.33 2.14
N ILE A 32 22.68 -25.35 3.04
CA ILE A 32 23.73 -24.31 3.06
C ILE A 32 24.65 -24.46 4.28
N GLY A 33 24.11 -24.98 5.38
CA GLY A 33 24.81 -25.13 6.65
C GLY A 33 25.77 -26.31 6.68
N VAL A 34 26.63 -26.31 7.69
CA VAL A 34 27.51 -27.45 8.00
C VAL A 34 26.65 -28.68 8.33
N ASP A 35 25.58 -28.50 9.11
CA ASP A 35 24.60 -29.53 9.45
C ASP A 35 23.44 -29.60 8.44
N PRO A 36 23.29 -30.70 7.67
CA PRO A 36 22.25 -30.82 6.66
C PRO A 36 20.84 -31.05 7.22
N ASP A 37 20.74 -31.53 8.46
CA ASP A 37 19.46 -31.84 9.12
C ASP A 37 18.83 -30.63 9.83
N LYS A 38 19.57 -29.52 9.94
CA LYS A 38 19.08 -28.28 10.56
C LYS A 38 18.52 -27.34 9.49
N THR A 39 17.22 -27.08 9.56
CA THR A 39 16.59 -26.04 8.73
C THR A 39 16.82 -24.68 9.35
N TYR A 40 17.17 -23.70 8.52
CA TYR A 40 17.37 -22.33 8.94
C TYR A 40 16.26 -21.46 8.37
N TYR A 41 15.49 -20.82 9.25
CA TYR A 41 14.33 -20.03 8.88
C TYR A 41 14.27 -18.68 9.62
N ASP A 42 15.31 -18.33 10.36
CA ASP A 42 15.35 -17.08 11.13
C ASP A 42 15.52 -15.87 10.22
N TRP A 43 14.80 -14.82 10.58
CA TRP A 43 14.71 -13.56 9.83
C TRP A 43 15.85 -12.59 10.13
N TRP A 44 16.46 -12.73 11.32
CA TRP A 44 17.47 -11.83 11.83
C TRP A 44 18.36 -12.57 12.83
N ALA A 45 19.66 -12.28 12.80
CA ALA A 45 20.62 -12.69 13.82
C ALA A 45 21.50 -11.48 14.12
N GLU A 46 21.53 -11.05 15.39
CA GLU A 46 22.36 -9.91 15.82
C GLU A 46 23.80 -10.37 16.09
N ASP A 47 23.95 -11.55 16.69
CA ASP A 47 25.24 -12.13 17.01
C ASP A 47 25.81 -12.98 15.87
N ARG A 48 27.13 -12.87 15.66
CA ARG A 48 27.83 -13.68 14.65
C ARG A 48 27.81 -15.17 14.98
N GLU A 49 27.62 -15.53 16.24
CA GLU A 49 27.57 -16.93 16.69
C GLU A 49 26.24 -17.61 16.34
N GLU A 50 25.18 -16.83 16.16
CA GLU A 50 23.87 -17.31 15.71
C GLU A 50 23.78 -17.41 14.18
N MET A 51 24.70 -16.75 13.48
CA MET A 51 24.74 -16.77 12.01
C MET A 51 25.18 -18.15 11.48
N ILE A 52 24.54 -18.54 10.38
CA ILE A 52 24.83 -19.80 9.70
C ILE A 52 26.26 -19.76 9.16
N VAL A 53 27.09 -20.72 9.58
CA VAL A 53 28.38 -20.96 8.95
C VAL A 53 28.15 -21.67 7.62
N ILE A 54 28.48 -20.98 6.53
CA ILE A 54 28.31 -21.47 5.17
C ILE A 54 29.39 -22.50 4.86
N ARG A 55 29.00 -23.61 4.25
CA ARG A 55 29.92 -24.63 3.78
C ARG A 55 30.79 -24.11 2.61
N GLU A 56 32.11 -24.35 2.67
CA GLU A 56 33.09 -23.79 1.71
C GLU A 56 32.92 -24.28 0.25
N ASP A 57 32.33 -25.46 0.05
CA ASP A 57 32.04 -26.09 -1.25
C ASP A 57 30.83 -25.50 -1.99
N ILE A 58 29.97 -24.72 -1.31
CA ILE A 58 28.71 -24.17 -1.85
C ILE A 58 28.90 -22.77 -2.48
N GLY A 59 30.14 -22.29 -2.60
CA GLY A 59 30.47 -20.88 -2.88
C GLY A 59 29.68 -20.18 -4.01
N ILE A 60 29.35 -20.86 -5.11
CA ILE A 60 28.57 -20.28 -6.22
C ILE A 60 27.05 -20.42 -5.99
N THR A 61 26.61 -21.50 -5.36
CA THR A 61 25.21 -21.84 -5.11
C THR A 61 24.52 -20.93 -4.08
N ILE A 62 25.27 -20.11 -3.33
CA ILE A 62 24.71 -19.13 -2.39
C ILE A 62 24.40 -17.77 -3.02
N ILE A 63 25.03 -17.45 -4.17
CA ILE A 63 24.84 -16.16 -4.86
C ILE A 63 23.37 -15.90 -5.21
N PRO A 64 22.60 -16.88 -5.74
CA PRO A 64 21.17 -16.68 -6.00
C PRO A 64 20.40 -16.33 -4.73
N LEU A 65 20.68 -16.99 -3.59
CA LEU A 65 20.06 -16.68 -2.32
C LEU A 65 20.37 -15.25 -1.88
N TYR A 66 21.62 -14.80 -1.96
CA TYR A 66 22.01 -13.44 -1.61
C TYR A 66 21.28 -12.40 -2.46
N ILE A 67 21.27 -12.59 -3.79
CA ILE A 67 20.60 -11.68 -4.73
C ILE A 67 19.10 -11.64 -4.47
N SER A 68 18.46 -12.80 -4.25
CA SER A 68 17.03 -12.87 -3.96
C SER A 68 16.67 -12.25 -2.62
N SER A 69 17.47 -12.44 -1.57
CA SER A 69 17.29 -11.77 -0.28
C SER A 69 17.40 -10.25 -0.42
N TYR A 70 18.36 -9.76 -1.22
CA TYR A 70 18.48 -8.33 -1.52
C TYR A 70 17.23 -7.77 -2.22
N PHE A 71 16.69 -8.45 -3.23
CA PHE A 71 15.46 -8.04 -3.92
C PHE A 71 14.24 -8.09 -2.99
N LEU A 72 14.15 -9.08 -2.09
CA LEU A 72 13.07 -9.16 -1.11
C LEU A 72 13.11 -7.96 -0.14
N TRP A 73 14.29 -7.63 0.39
CA TRP A 73 14.47 -6.44 1.23
C TRP A 73 14.20 -5.13 0.47
N HIS A 74 14.62 -5.04 -0.79
CA HIS A 74 14.34 -3.90 -1.65
C HIS A 74 12.84 -3.67 -1.82
N TYR A 75 12.07 -4.74 -2.06
CA TYR A 75 10.61 -4.68 -2.11
C TYR A 75 10.00 -4.23 -0.77
N MET A 76 10.43 -4.79 0.37
CA MET A 76 9.91 -4.43 1.69
C MET A 76 10.10 -2.93 1.98
N TYR A 77 11.30 -2.41 1.75
CA TYR A 77 11.58 -0.98 1.90
C TYR A 77 10.82 -0.13 0.89
N SER A 78 10.72 -0.59 -0.36
CA SER A 78 9.96 0.11 -1.39
C SER A 78 8.50 0.28 -1.00
N ILE A 79 7.83 -0.73 -0.46
CA ILE A 79 6.46 -0.61 0.06
C ILE A 79 6.39 0.35 1.23
N LEU A 80 7.34 0.26 2.17
CA LEU A 80 7.38 1.13 3.35
C LEU A 80 7.43 2.61 2.97
N PHE A 81 8.28 2.96 1.99
CA PHE A 81 8.40 4.32 1.47
C PHE A 81 7.32 4.66 0.42
N ALA A 82 6.72 3.67 -0.24
CA ALA A 82 5.62 3.88 -1.20
C ALA A 82 4.43 4.57 -0.55
N ILE A 83 4.09 4.15 0.68
CA ILE A 83 2.94 4.71 1.40
C ILE A 83 3.17 6.21 1.68
N LEU A 84 4.41 6.59 2.03
CA LEU A 84 4.80 8.00 2.17
C LEU A 84 4.73 8.74 0.82
N ALA A 85 5.27 8.15 -0.25
CA ALA A 85 5.23 8.75 -1.58
C ALA A 85 3.80 9.00 -2.06
N ILE A 86 2.89 8.06 -1.84
CA ILE A 86 1.46 8.23 -2.13
C ILE A 86 0.87 9.34 -1.25
N GLY A 87 1.22 9.42 0.03
CA GLY A 87 0.82 10.51 0.91
C GLY A 87 1.26 11.89 0.39
N ILE A 88 2.52 12.02 -0.03
CA ILE A 88 3.07 13.26 -0.61
C ILE A 88 2.34 13.61 -1.92
N GLU A 89 2.04 12.63 -2.77
CA GLU A 89 1.26 12.86 -3.98
C GLU A 89 -0.12 13.46 -3.66
N ARG A 90 -0.76 13.03 -2.56
CA ARG A 90 -2.03 13.62 -2.08
C ARG A 90 -1.89 15.02 -1.52
N VAL A 91 -0.77 15.33 -0.87
CA VAL A 91 -0.46 16.71 -0.47
C VAL A 91 -0.36 17.59 -1.72
N CYS A 92 0.37 17.15 -2.74
CA CYS A 92 0.48 17.87 -4.01
C CYS A 92 -0.89 18.04 -4.70
N ALA A 93 -1.72 16.99 -4.74
CA ALA A 93 -3.07 17.07 -5.31
C ALA A 93 -3.97 18.07 -4.57
N THR A 94 -3.87 18.12 -3.24
CA THR A 94 -4.61 19.10 -2.42
C THR A 94 -4.09 20.52 -2.61
N TYR A 95 -2.77 20.70 -2.75
CA TYR A 95 -2.16 22.00 -3.00
C TYR A 95 -2.52 22.57 -4.38
N TYR A 96 -2.49 21.73 -5.42
CA TYR A 96 -2.78 22.11 -6.80
C TYR A 96 -4.25 21.88 -7.21
N ILE A 97 -5.19 21.95 -6.26
CA ILE A 97 -6.59 21.51 -6.45
C ILE A 97 -7.30 22.12 -7.67
N GLN A 98 -6.91 23.32 -8.09
CA GLN A 98 -7.51 24.04 -9.22
C GLN A 98 -7.14 23.44 -10.58
N ASP A 99 -5.91 22.94 -10.73
CA ASP A 99 -5.36 22.53 -12.03
C ASP A 99 -4.73 21.14 -12.01
N TYR A 100 -4.86 20.38 -10.91
CA TYR A 100 -4.14 19.12 -10.73
C TYR A 100 -4.44 18.12 -11.85
N GLU A 101 -5.71 18.00 -12.23
CA GLU A 101 -6.16 17.05 -13.25
C GLU A 101 -6.08 17.61 -14.68
N HIS A 102 -6.12 18.93 -14.83
CA HIS A 102 -6.05 19.58 -16.15
C HIS A 102 -4.62 19.60 -16.70
N VAL A 103 -3.63 19.88 -15.83
CA VAL A 103 -2.22 19.91 -16.21
C VAL A 103 -1.58 18.56 -15.91
N HIS A 104 -1.10 17.88 -16.94
CA HIS A 104 -0.45 16.58 -16.85
C HIS A 104 0.92 16.66 -16.14
N ARG A 105 0.92 16.72 -14.80
CA ARG A 105 2.13 16.77 -13.96
C ARG A 105 2.75 15.39 -13.74
N ARG A 106 3.08 14.69 -14.82
CA ARG A 106 3.69 13.34 -14.76
C ARG A 106 5.06 13.33 -14.07
N HIS A 107 5.73 14.48 -14.00
CA HIS A 107 7.01 14.61 -13.30
C HIS A 107 6.88 14.33 -11.80
N ILE A 108 5.77 14.70 -11.13
CA ILE A 108 5.58 14.48 -9.69
C ILE A 108 5.68 12.98 -9.33
N PRO A 109 4.84 12.08 -9.89
CA PRO A 109 4.93 10.66 -9.57
C PRO A 109 6.26 10.03 -10.03
N VAL A 110 6.84 10.46 -11.15
CA VAL A 110 8.14 9.94 -11.61
C VAL A 110 9.26 10.30 -10.62
N LEU A 111 9.30 11.55 -10.15
CA LEU A 111 10.31 12.02 -9.20
C LEU A 111 10.14 11.31 -7.85
N LEU A 112 8.91 11.08 -7.41
CA LEU A 112 8.62 10.28 -6.21
C LEU A 112 9.12 8.83 -6.35
N ILE A 113 8.89 8.17 -7.50
CA ILE A 113 9.41 6.83 -7.77
C ILE A 113 10.94 6.81 -7.69
N LEU A 114 11.60 7.78 -8.34
CA LEU A 114 13.06 7.87 -8.33
C LEU A 114 13.60 8.06 -6.91
N ILE A 115 13.02 8.97 -6.12
CA ILE A 115 13.41 9.17 -4.71
C ILE A 115 13.22 7.89 -3.91
N THR A 116 12.07 7.22 -4.04
CA THR A 116 11.79 5.98 -3.31
C THR A 116 12.82 4.91 -3.62
N ASN A 117 13.17 4.70 -4.89
CA ASN A 117 14.18 3.70 -5.28
C ASN A 117 15.60 4.10 -4.83
N CYS A 118 15.96 5.39 -4.93
CA CYS A 118 17.23 5.90 -4.44
C CYS A 118 17.43 5.70 -2.93
N ILE A 119 16.34 5.59 -2.16
CA ILE A 119 16.38 5.29 -0.73
C ILE A 119 16.33 3.79 -0.47
N SER A 120 15.41 3.06 -1.11
CA SER A 120 15.18 1.63 -0.85
C SER A 120 16.37 0.75 -1.24
N ILE A 121 17.05 1.05 -2.35
CA ILE A 121 18.20 0.28 -2.87
C ILE A 121 19.37 0.28 -1.86
N PRO A 122 19.88 1.45 -1.39
CA PRO A 122 20.92 1.47 -0.37
C PRO A 122 20.49 0.85 0.96
N TYR A 123 19.23 1.01 1.37
CA TYR A 123 18.71 0.41 2.60
C TYR A 123 18.72 -1.12 2.52
N ALA A 124 18.25 -1.69 1.40
CA ALA A 124 18.26 -3.13 1.17
C ALA A 124 19.67 -3.71 1.20
N TYR A 125 20.64 -3.01 0.59
CA TYR A 125 22.05 -3.41 0.62
C TYR A 125 22.60 -3.41 2.05
N GLN A 126 22.32 -2.36 2.83
CA GLN A 126 22.81 -2.25 4.20
C GLN A 126 22.19 -3.30 5.12
N THR A 127 20.89 -3.59 4.98
CA THR A 127 20.21 -4.64 5.76
C THR A 127 20.71 -6.03 5.40
N THR A 128 20.89 -6.32 4.11
CA THR A 128 21.40 -7.63 3.67
C THR A 128 22.82 -7.91 4.21
N ASN A 129 23.62 -6.86 4.41
CA ASN A 129 24.97 -6.97 4.98
C ASN A 129 25.01 -6.73 6.50
N ASN A 130 23.87 -6.84 7.18
CA ASN A 130 23.72 -6.65 8.62
C ASN A 130 24.38 -5.35 9.17
N ARG A 131 24.24 -4.23 8.44
CA ARG A 131 24.76 -2.90 8.85
C ARG A 131 23.74 -2.05 9.58
N ILE A 132 22.46 -2.41 9.50
CA ILE A 132 21.32 -1.69 10.10
C ILE A 132 20.64 -2.65 11.08
N SER A 133 20.56 -2.29 12.36
CA SER A 133 19.86 -3.11 13.36
C SER A 133 18.36 -3.22 13.07
N LEU A 134 17.79 -4.39 13.37
CA LEU A 134 16.36 -4.67 13.27
C LEU A 134 15.50 -3.64 14.01
N VAL A 135 15.97 -3.17 15.17
CA VAL A 135 15.27 -2.16 15.99
C VAL A 135 15.11 -0.85 15.23
N LEU A 136 16.14 -0.42 14.50
CA LEU A 136 16.09 0.81 13.71
C LEU A 136 15.08 0.69 12.56
N THR A 137 15.03 -0.47 11.91
CA THR A 137 14.04 -0.77 10.86
C THR A 137 12.62 -0.77 11.41
N CYS A 138 12.41 -1.35 12.60
CA CYS A 138 11.12 -1.33 13.28
C CYS A 138 10.66 0.09 13.62
N PHE A 139 11.56 0.90 14.18
CA PHE A 139 11.28 2.30 14.49
C PHE A 139 10.92 3.11 13.23
N GLN A 140 11.67 2.94 12.15
CA GLN A 140 11.38 3.59 10.87
C GLN A 140 10.00 3.19 10.33
N CYS A 141 9.62 1.92 10.48
CA CYS A 141 8.30 1.43 10.07
C CYS A 141 7.17 2.13 10.83
N LEU A 142 7.27 2.20 12.15
CA LEU A 142 6.31 2.89 13.01
C LEU A 142 6.23 4.40 12.70
N LEU A 143 7.38 5.04 12.47
CA LEU A 143 7.45 6.46 12.11
C LEU A 143 6.75 6.73 10.77
N ASN A 144 7.06 5.95 9.73
CA ASN A 144 6.44 6.09 8.41
C ASN A 144 4.92 5.88 8.49
N GLY A 145 4.47 4.83 9.18
CA GLY A 145 3.04 4.56 9.39
C GLY A 145 2.32 5.70 10.10
N SER A 146 2.95 6.26 11.14
CA SER A 146 2.41 7.38 11.91
C SER A 146 2.29 8.66 11.06
N ILE A 147 3.34 9.01 10.32
CA ILE A 147 3.36 10.19 9.43
C ILE A 147 2.23 10.09 8.40
N VAL A 148 2.05 8.92 7.77
CA VAL A 148 0.98 8.70 6.79
C VAL A 148 -0.38 8.84 7.45
N PHE A 149 -0.61 8.17 8.58
CA PHE A 149 -1.90 8.18 9.26
C PHE A 149 -2.33 9.59 9.66
N PHE A 150 -1.46 10.32 10.36
CA PHE A 150 -1.74 11.71 10.76
C PHE A 150 -1.79 12.65 9.56
N GLY A 151 -0.91 12.47 8.56
CA GLY A 151 -0.90 13.27 7.34
C GLY A 151 -2.22 13.18 6.58
N TYR A 152 -2.77 11.98 6.39
CA TYR A 152 -4.08 11.80 5.76
C TYR A 152 -5.22 12.38 6.59
N PHE A 153 -5.16 12.28 7.92
CA PHE A 153 -6.16 12.90 8.79
C PHE A 153 -6.15 14.42 8.66
N VAL A 154 -4.97 15.04 8.67
CA VAL A 154 -4.80 16.49 8.48
C VAL A 154 -5.28 16.92 7.09
N LEU A 155 -4.87 16.22 6.02
CA LEU A 155 -5.32 16.50 4.65
C LEU A 155 -6.84 16.43 4.54
N TRP A 156 -7.47 15.46 5.19
CA TRP A 156 -8.93 15.34 5.20
C TRP A 156 -9.60 16.52 5.91
N ARG A 157 -9.07 16.93 7.06
CA ARG A 157 -9.57 18.12 7.79
C ARG A 157 -9.41 19.38 6.97
N ILE A 158 -8.29 19.58 6.29
CA ILE A 158 -8.06 20.72 5.40
C ILE A 158 -9.12 20.72 4.28
N ASN A 159 -9.29 19.61 3.56
CA ASN A 159 -10.27 19.53 2.47
C ASN A 159 -11.72 19.80 2.94
N LEU A 160 -12.10 19.35 4.13
CA LEU A 160 -13.40 19.68 4.72
C LEU A 160 -13.56 21.18 5.01
N ILE A 161 -12.53 21.83 5.55
CA ILE A 161 -12.54 23.27 5.80
C ILE A 161 -12.72 24.04 4.48
N TRP A 162 -12.05 23.63 3.42
CA TRP A 162 -12.18 24.24 2.10
C TRP A 162 -13.58 24.10 1.52
N ARG A 163 -14.20 22.92 1.65
CA ARG A 163 -15.61 22.72 1.27
C ARG A 163 -16.55 23.64 2.03
N ASN A 164 -16.37 23.75 3.35
CA ASN A 164 -17.21 24.60 4.19
C ASN A 164 -17.03 26.08 3.84
N ARG A 165 -15.79 26.53 3.56
CA ARG A 165 -15.51 27.90 3.11
C ARG A 165 -16.19 28.24 1.78
N ILE A 166 -16.18 27.34 0.80
CA ILE A 166 -16.88 27.58 -0.47
C ILE A 166 -18.40 27.58 -0.26
N SER A 167 -18.91 26.71 0.61
CA SER A 167 -20.33 26.72 0.97
C SER A 167 -20.74 28.03 1.65
N SER A 168 -19.86 28.64 2.47
CA SER A 168 -20.14 29.95 3.08
C SER A 168 -19.96 31.11 2.09
N LEU A 169 -19.01 31.03 1.16
CA LEU A 169 -18.83 32.03 0.10
C LEU A 169 -20.00 32.05 -0.88
N LYS A 170 -20.73 30.94 -1.07
CA LYS A 170 -22.00 30.94 -1.80
C LYS A 170 -23.02 31.95 -1.22
N TYR A 171 -22.92 32.27 0.07
CA TYR A 171 -23.77 33.27 0.74
C TYR A 171 -23.15 34.67 0.77
N SER A 172 -21.86 34.82 0.45
CA SER A 172 -21.16 36.10 0.45
C SER A 172 -20.84 36.51 -0.99
N HIS A 173 -21.54 37.53 -1.49
CA HIS A 173 -21.56 37.95 -2.90
C HIS A 173 -20.21 38.50 -3.45
N ASN A 174 -19.13 38.48 -2.66
CA ASN A 174 -17.89 39.22 -2.93
C ASN A 174 -16.68 38.39 -3.39
N GLU A 175 -16.74 37.05 -3.40
CA GLU A 175 -15.66 36.23 -4.01
C GLU A 175 -16.16 35.48 -5.24
N THR A 176 -15.28 35.36 -6.25
CA THR A 176 -15.55 34.66 -7.51
C THR A 176 -15.76 33.16 -7.26
N TYR A 177 -16.99 32.79 -6.99
CA TYR A 177 -17.44 31.39 -6.95
C TYR A 177 -17.36 30.79 -8.36
N SER A 178 -16.51 29.78 -8.53
CA SER A 178 -16.44 28.98 -9.77
C SER A 178 -17.01 27.60 -9.52
N LEU A 179 -18.03 27.24 -10.30
CA LEU A 179 -18.68 25.93 -10.25
C LEU A 179 -17.65 24.79 -10.46
N ALA A 180 -16.69 25.00 -11.36
CA ALA A 180 -15.60 24.06 -11.62
C ALA A 180 -14.75 23.79 -10.36
N ARG A 181 -14.40 24.84 -9.60
CA ARG A 181 -13.63 24.72 -8.35
C ARG A 181 -14.37 23.91 -7.28
N LYS A 182 -15.70 24.07 -7.19
CA LYS A 182 -16.52 23.28 -6.28
C LYS A 182 -16.52 21.80 -6.66
N PHE A 183 -16.70 21.48 -7.95
CA PHE A 183 -16.66 20.10 -8.43
C PHE A 183 -15.33 19.42 -8.13
N GLN A 184 -14.21 20.10 -8.41
CA GLN A 184 -12.87 19.60 -8.11
C GLN A 184 -12.66 19.30 -6.62
N ILE A 185 -13.19 20.14 -5.73
CA ILE A 185 -13.08 19.92 -4.28
C ILE A 185 -13.93 18.74 -3.84
N GLU A 186 -15.15 18.59 -4.35
CA GLU A 186 -16.02 17.47 -3.98
C GLU A 186 -15.45 16.14 -4.50
N GLU A 187 -14.89 16.12 -5.72
CA GLU A 187 -14.19 14.97 -6.27
C GLU A 187 -12.93 14.62 -5.49
N ASN A 188 -12.11 15.62 -5.12
CA ASN A 188 -10.94 15.38 -4.29
C ASN A 188 -11.32 14.85 -2.89
N ILE A 189 -12.40 15.32 -2.28
CA ILE A 189 -12.92 14.80 -1.00
C ILE A 189 -13.37 13.34 -1.14
N ARG A 190 -14.04 12.99 -2.25
CA ARG A 190 -14.43 11.60 -2.54
C ARG A 190 -13.19 10.71 -2.67
N SER A 191 -12.20 11.15 -3.45
CA SER A 191 -10.92 10.48 -3.65
C SER A 191 -10.15 10.30 -2.34
N LEU A 192 -10.10 11.33 -1.50
CA LEU A 192 -9.44 11.30 -0.20
C LEU A 192 -10.17 10.42 0.83
N THR A 193 -11.50 10.35 0.76
CA THR A 193 -12.30 9.45 1.60
C THR A 193 -12.00 7.99 1.28
N LEU A 194 -11.86 7.66 -0.02
CA LEU A 194 -11.39 6.35 -0.46
C LEU A 194 -9.96 6.08 0.03
N ALA A 195 -9.04 7.02 -0.19
CA ALA A 195 -7.65 6.88 0.24
C ALA A 195 -7.51 6.71 1.76
N ARG A 196 -8.32 7.41 2.58
CA ARG A 196 -8.35 7.24 4.04
C ARG A 196 -8.72 5.81 4.45
N LYS A 197 -9.72 5.20 3.81
CA LYS A 197 -10.10 3.80 4.10
C LYS A 197 -8.94 2.84 3.78
N LEU A 198 -8.23 3.09 2.68
CA LEU A 198 -7.04 2.32 2.32
C LEU A 198 -5.93 2.47 3.34
N VAL A 199 -5.65 3.71 3.78
CA VAL A 199 -4.62 3.98 4.80
C VAL A 199 -4.95 3.28 6.11
N ILE A 200 -6.22 3.34 6.57
CA ILE A 200 -6.65 2.61 7.78
C ILE A 200 -6.42 1.11 7.61
N SER A 201 -6.81 0.53 6.47
CA SER A 201 -6.58 -0.88 6.16
C SER A 201 -5.09 -1.23 6.15
N ALA A 202 -4.25 -0.39 5.55
CA ALA A 202 -2.81 -0.59 5.47
C ALA A 202 -2.16 -0.53 6.86
N VAL A 203 -2.55 0.44 7.69
CA VAL A 203 -2.04 0.58 9.07
C VAL A 203 -2.45 -0.62 9.92
N ILE A 204 -3.70 -1.08 9.84
CA ILE A 204 -4.14 -2.30 10.56
C ILE A 204 -3.30 -3.51 10.14
N PHE A 205 -3.06 -3.67 8.83
CA PHE A 205 -2.27 -4.77 8.31
C PHE A 205 -0.81 -4.70 8.78
N ILE A 206 -0.16 -3.55 8.63
CA ILE A 206 1.24 -3.33 9.06
C ILE A 206 1.37 -3.54 10.56
N SER A 207 0.43 -3.05 11.36
CA SER A 207 0.41 -3.31 12.81
C SER A 207 0.34 -4.81 13.11
N GLY A 208 -0.49 -5.57 12.39
CA GLY A 208 -0.55 -7.03 12.52
C GLY A 208 0.78 -7.71 12.23
N VAL A 209 1.46 -7.34 11.14
CA VAL A 209 2.80 -7.85 10.80
C VAL A 209 3.83 -7.45 11.84
N PHE A 210 3.77 -6.22 12.35
CA PHE A 210 4.64 -5.74 13.42
C PHE A 210 4.44 -6.54 14.71
N PHE A 211 3.19 -6.85 15.09
CA PHE A 211 2.93 -7.72 16.23
C PHE A 211 3.54 -9.10 16.03
N LEU A 212 3.37 -9.73 14.86
CA LEU A 212 4.02 -11.03 14.57
C LEU A 212 5.54 -10.96 14.77
N LEU A 213 6.16 -9.87 14.29
CA LEU A 213 7.60 -9.65 14.44
C LEU A 213 8.00 -9.49 15.91
N VAL A 214 7.25 -8.73 16.71
CA VAL A 214 7.50 -8.57 18.15
C VAL A 214 7.40 -9.90 18.88
N PHE A 215 6.36 -10.71 18.60
CA PHE A 215 6.22 -12.03 19.22
C PHE A 215 7.42 -12.94 18.92
N GLN A 216 7.94 -12.87 17.69
CA GLN A 216 9.10 -13.65 17.28
C GLN A 216 10.41 -13.14 17.91
N VAL A 217 10.64 -11.83 17.96
CA VAL A 217 11.87 -11.23 18.52
C VAL A 217 11.99 -11.42 20.03
N PHE A 218 10.88 -11.36 20.77
CA PHE A 218 10.89 -11.57 22.23
C PHE A 218 10.76 -13.05 22.63
N GLU A 219 10.88 -13.98 21.68
CA GLU A 219 10.76 -15.43 21.90
C GLU A 219 9.47 -15.83 22.67
N LEU A 220 8.40 -15.04 22.50
CA LEU A 220 7.12 -15.25 23.18
C LEU A 220 6.31 -16.40 22.57
N THR A 221 6.88 -17.09 21.59
CA THR A 221 6.24 -18.08 20.72
C THR A 221 6.13 -19.46 21.35
N HIS A 222 6.77 -19.71 22.50
CA HIS A 222 6.59 -20.91 23.36
C HIS A 222 6.43 -22.24 22.57
N GLY A 223 7.30 -22.49 21.59
CA GLY A 223 7.30 -23.73 20.79
C GLY A 223 6.50 -23.69 19.47
N TYR A 224 5.93 -22.53 19.10
CA TYR A 224 5.27 -22.31 17.81
C TYR A 224 6.10 -21.46 16.83
N ASP A 225 7.42 -21.36 17.03
CA ASP A 225 8.32 -20.46 16.29
C ASP A 225 8.19 -20.65 14.78
N THR A 226 8.14 -21.91 14.32
CA THR A 226 7.94 -22.27 12.92
C THR A 226 6.66 -21.65 12.34
N PHE A 227 5.54 -21.69 13.07
CA PHE A 227 4.28 -21.10 12.62
C PHE A 227 4.38 -19.58 12.49
N PHE A 228 4.97 -18.89 13.47
CA PHE A 228 5.12 -17.44 13.45
C PHE A 228 6.03 -16.98 12.32
N VAL A 229 7.14 -17.68 12.09
CA VAL A 229 8.05 -17.42 10.97
C VAL A 229 7.31 -17.55 9.64
N TYR A 230 6.60 -18.66 9.41
CA TYR A 230 5.83 -18.85 8.18
C TYR A 230 4.72 -17.81 8.02
N ALA A 231 4.03 -17.45 9.10
CA ALA A 231 2.99 -16.43 9.08
C ALA A 231 3.56 -15.05 8.70
N LEU A 232 4.72 -14.69 9.24
CA LEU A 232 5.43 -13.43 8.93
C LEU A 232 5.92 -13.43 7.48
N ASP A 233 6.55 -14.53 7.03
CA ASP A 233 7.04 -14.73 5.66
C ASP A 233 5.94 -14.52 4.62
N ASN A 234 4.77 -15.15 4.83
CA ASN A 234 3.64 -15.05 3.92
C ASN A 234 2.99 -13.66 3.98
N SER A 235 2.94 -13.06 5.17
CA SER A 235 2.34 -11.73 5.34
C SER A 235 3.05 -10.65 4.54
N ILE A 236 4.33 -10.79 4.23
CA ILE A 236 5.09 -9.80 3.46
C ILE A 236 4.68 -9.75 1.98
N LEU A 237 4.11 -10.84 1.46
CA LEU A 237 3.61 -10.90 0.09
C LEU A 237 2.12 -10.50 -0.03
N LEU A 238 1.39 -10.45 1.08
CA LEU A 238 -0.03 -10.08 1.12
C LEU A 238 -0.38 -8.58 0.96
N PRO A 239 0.51 -7.56 1.13
CA PRO A 239 0.09 -6.15 1.08
C PRO A 239 -0.62 -5.76 -0.21
N ALA A 240 -0.11 -6.21 -1.36
CA ALA A 240 -0.72 -5.90 -2.66
C ALA A 240 -2.15 -6.48 -2.78
N LEU A 241 -2.36 -7.69 -2.27
CA LEU A 241 -3.68 -8.34 -2.24
C LEU A 241 -4.64 -7.63 -1.29
N VAL A 242 -4.18 -7.32 -0.08
CA VAL A 242 -4.97 -6.57 0.93
C VAL A 242 -5.41 -5.23 0.37
N MET A 243 -4.50 -4.46 -0.23
CA MET A 243 -4.82 -3.16 -0.82
C MET A 243 -5.80 -3.27 -1.99
N SER A 244 -5.63 -4.28 -2.86
CA SER A 244 -6.53 -4.52 -4.00
C SER A 244 -7.94 -4.89 -3.55
N ILE A 245 -8.05 -5.76 -2.54
CA ILE A 245 -9.31 -6.15 -1.92
C ILE A 245 -9.96 -4.92 -1.27
N THR A 246 -9.23 -4.15 -0.48
CA THR A 246 -9.79 -2.95 0.17
C THR A 246 -10.29 -1.94 -0.87
N LEU A 247 -9.56 -1.71 -1.97
CA LEU A 247 -10.01 -0.87 -3.09
C LEU A 247 -11.33 -1.36 -3.68
N LEU A 248 -11.42 -2.67 -3.92
CA LEU A 248 -12.61 -3.31 -4.47
C LEU A 248 -13.84 -3.09 -3.58
N PHE A 249 -13.69 -3.28 -2.28
CA PHE A 249 -14.79 -3.13 -1.32
C PHE A 249 -15.14 -1.68 -1.00
N CYS A 250 -14.22 -0.73 -1.21
CA CYS A 250 -14.49 0.68 -0.97
C CYS A 250 -15.36 1.33 -2.06
N SER A 251 -15.44 0.74 -3.25
CA SER A 251 -16.28 1.23 -4.33
C SER A 251 -17.44 0.27 -4.60
N PRO A 252 -18.70 0.63 -4.24
CA PRO A 252 -19.86 -0.24 -4.42
C PRO A 252 -20.01 -0.73 -5.87
N ALA A 253 -19.77 0.14 -6.85
CA ALA A 253 -19.85 -0.21 -8.26
C ALA A 253 -18.82 -1.28 -8.68
N TRP A 254 -17.60 -1.24 -8.12
CA TRP A 254 -16.56 -2.22 -8.44
C TRP A 254 -16.81 -3.55 -7.71
N LYS A 255 -17.19 -3.49 -6.43
CA LYS A 255 -17.63 -4.66 -5.66
C LYS A 255 -18.75 -5.41 -6.37
N GLU A 256 -19.79 -4.70 -6.82
CA GLU A 256 -20.93 -5.27 -7.53
C GLU A 256 -20.51 -5.97 -8.82
N ARG A 257 -19.72 -5.29 -9.67
CA ARG A 257 -19.21 -5.87 -10.92
C ARG A 257 -18.38 -7.12 -10.68
N PHE A 258 -17.53 -7.12 -9.66
CA PHE A 258 -16.71 -8.27 -9.30
C PHE A 258 -17.55 -9.45 -8.78
N LEU A 259 -18.54 -9.20 -7.92
CA LEU A 259 -19.46 -10.24 -7.43
C LEU A 259 -20.33 -10.84 -8.54
N VAL A 260 -20.67 -10.06 -9.57
CA VAL A 260 -21.39 -10.55 -10.76
C VAL A 260 -20.47 -11.39 -11.65
N GLY A 261 -19.21 -10.98 -11.83
CA GLY A 261 -18.23 -11.69 -12.66
C GLY A 261 -17.72 -13.00 -12.03
N CYS A 262 -17.81 -13.17 -10.71
CA CYS A 262 -17.28 -14.34 -10.01
C CYS A 262 -18.41 -15.29 -9.56
N PRO A 263 -18.64 -16.44 -10.24
CA PRO A 263 -19.83 -17.28 -10.03
C PRO A 263 -19.97 -17.80 -8.58
N GLY A 264 -18.86 -18.08 -7.90
CA GLY A 264 -18.86 -18.58 -6.51
C GLY A 264 -19.22 -17.54 -5.44
N LEU A 265 -18.95 -16.25 -5.69
CA LEU A 265 -19.18 -15.17 -4.72
C LEU A 265 -20.55 -14.50 -4.86
N ARG A 266 -21.33 -14.88 -5.88
CA ARG A 266 -22.66 -14.32 -6.17
C ARG A 266 -23.65 -14.46 -5.00
N ARG A 267 -23.43 -15.42 -4.10
CA ARG A 267 -24.23 -15.64 -2.88
C ARG A 267 -24.05 -14.56 -1.81
N LEU A 268 -22.95 -13.80 -1.84
CA LEU A 268 -22.68 -12.69 -0.91
C LEU A 268 -23.32 -11.37 -1.36
N ARG A 269 -24.10 -11.39 -2.44
CA ARG A 269 -24.82 -10.23 -2.96
C ARG A 269 -25.97 -9.89 -2.02
N ASP A 270 -26.03 -8.62 -1.61
CA ASP A 270 -27.16 -8.11 -0.86
C ASP A 270 -28.42 -8.15 -1.73
N PRO A 271 -29.52 -8.81 -1.30
CA PRO A 271 -30.77 -8.86 -2.04
C PRO A 271 -31.34 -7.48 -2.38
N ARG A 272 -31.06 -6.46 -1.56
CA ARG A 272 -31.57 -5.09 -1.78
C ARG A 272 -30.92 -4.41 -2.99
N VAL A 273 -29.63 -4.63 -3.21
CA VAL A 273 -28.90 -4.06 -4.36
C VAL A 273 -29.16 -4.88 -5.63
N ALA A 274 -29.47 -6.16 -5.46
CA ALA A 274 -29.89 -7.05 -6.53
C ALA A 274 -31.11 -6.55 -7.32
N HIS A 275 -32.10 -6.00 -6.61
CA HIS A 275 -33.32 -5.44 -7.20
C HIS A 275 -33.11 -4.05 -7.82
N ILE A 276 -32.16 -3.26 -7.29
CA ILE A 276 -31.83 -1.94 -7.83
C ILE A 276 -31.08 -2.08 -9.16
N ALA A 277 -30.12 -3.01 -9.26
CA ALA A 277 -29.36 -3.23 -10.51
C ALA A 277 -30.23 -3.70 -11.69
N GLN A 278 -31.35 -4.39 -11.43
CA GLN A 278 -32.33 -4.77 -12.47
C GLN A 278 -33.24 -3.61 -12.90
N ASN A 279 -33.47 -2.62 -12.03
CA ASN A 279 -34.39 -1.50 -12.29
C ASN A 279 -33.70 -0.19 -12.67
N THR A 280 -32.36 -0.09 -12.56
CA THR A 280 -31.64 1.17 -12.79
C THR A 280 -30.87 1.10 -14.10
N LYS A 281 -31.35 1.83 -15.12
CA LYS A 281 -30.53 2.28 -16.26
C LYS A 281 -29.23 2.92 -15.74
N PRO A 282 -28.10 2.81 -16.44
CA PRO A 282 -26.77 3.04 -15.89
C PRO A 282 -26.65 4.39 -15.17
N SER A 283 -26.14 4.35 -13.94
CA SER A 283 -26.01 5.48 -13.01
C SER A 283 -25.33 6.73 -13.60
N ALA A 284 -24.55 6.55 -14.68
CA ALA A 284 -23.95 7.64 -15.43
C ALA A 284 -25.00 8.64 -15.94
N VAL A 285 -26.17 8.20 -16.41
CA VAL A 285 -27.21 9.11 -16.92
C VAL A 285 -27.76 10.01 -15.81
N LYS A 286 -27.91 9.46 -14.60
CA LYS A 286 -28.39 10.21 -13.42
C LYS A 286 -27.36 11.21 -12.89
N GLU A 287 -26.08 10.84 -12.85
CA GLU A 287 -25.01 11.78 -12.48
C GLU A 287 -24.89 12.92 -13.51
N THR A 288 -25.04 12.63 -14.80
CA THR A 288 -25.03 13.64 -15.87
C THR A 288 -26.28 14.54 -15.86
N GLU A 289 -27.46 14.00 -15.56
CA GLU A 289 -28.68 14.81 -15.41
C GLU A 289 -28.60 15.76 -14.21
N VAL A 290 -28.11 15.28 -13.06
CA VAL A 290 -27.86 16.14 -11.88
C VAL A 290 -26.82 17.21 -12.22
N TYR A 291 -25.81 16.88 -13.03
CA TYR A 291 -24.83 17.84 -13.53
C TYR A 291 -25.48 18.96 -14.36
N PHE A 292 -26.33 18.62 -15.33
CA PHE A 292 -27.02 19.60 -16.17
C PHE A 292 -28.08 20.41 -15.40
N GLU A 293 -28.76 19.82 -14.41
CA GLU A 293 -29.67 20.55 -13.54
C GLU A 293 -28.94 21.56 -12.65
N GLN A 294 -27.81 21.19 -12.07
CA GLN A 294 -27.00 22.12 -11.28
C GLN A 294 -26.42 23.24 -12.13
N LEU A 295 -26.06 22.94 -13.38
CA LEU A 295 -25.61 23.95 -14.35
C LEU A 295 -26.75 24.92 -14.68
N ARG A 296 -27.94 24.39 -14.97
CA ARG A 296 -29.14 25.20 -15.26
C ARG A 296 -29.51 26.12 -14.11
N ASN A 297 -29.50 25.61 -12.88
CA ASN A 297 -29.83 26.37 -11.68
C ASN A 297 -28.76 27.40 -11.27
N ALA A 298 -27.55 27.34 -11.85
CA ALA A 298 -26.52 28.35 -11.62
C ALA A 298 -26.59 29.52 -12.63
N TRP A 299 -27.37 29.37 -13.69
CA TRP A 299 -27.54 30.34 -14.78
C TRP A 299 -28.91 31.05 -14.77
N THR A 300 -29.80 30.65 -13.85
CA THR A 300 -31.07 31.32 -13.52
C THR A 300 -31.00 31.91 -12.12
#